data_AF-A0A4Q1HHZ8-F1
#
_entry.id   AF-A0A4Q1HHZ8-F1
#
_cell.length_a   1.000
_cell.length_b   1.000
_cell.length_c   1.000
_cell.angle_alpha   90.00
_cell.angle_beta   90.00
_cell.angle_gamma   90.00
#
_symmetry.space_group_name_H-M   'P 1'
#
loop_
_entity.id
_entity.type
_entity.pdbx_description
1 polymer ?
#
loop_
_entity_poly.entity_id
_entity_poly.type
_entity_poly.pdbx_seq_one_letter_code
_entity_poly.pdbx_strand_id
1 'polypeptide(L)'
;MTTLDYQAGLGAGFAAAKRVKTTLNSWIRHADRLQARINELEAENRALREKVTLSYASTQAAGFMCNELATIVERVAPTAALADPAARQAIRRQHLGALLLEKGYTYDPETGTLVSSPSGPRVSG
;
A
#
# COMPACT_ATOMS: atom_id res chain seq x y z
N MET A 1 -40.21 51.25 17.29
CA MET A 1 -39.15 50.29 17.66
C MET A 1 -38.64 50.73 19.02
N THR A 2 -38.82 49.89 20.04
CA THR A 2 -38.48 50.28 21.42
C THR A 2 -37.00 50.00 21.72
N THR A 3 -36.44 50.68 22.71
CA THR A 3 -35.07 50.42 23.20
C THR A 3 -34.87 48.97 23.64
N LEU A 4 -35.94 48.30 24.07
CA LEU A 4 -35.97 46.89 24.44
C LEU A 4 -35.75 45.97 23.22
N ASP A 5 -36.41 46.27 22.09
CA ASP A 5 -36.27 45.52 20.84
C ASP A 5 -34.84 45.61 20.28
N TYR A 6 -34.22 46.79 20.42
CA TYR A 6 -32.84 47.02 20.00
C TYR A 6 -31.83 46.22 20.85
N GLN A 7 -32.00 46.20 22.18
CA GLN A 7 -31.14 45.40 23.07
C GLN A 7 -31.29 43.89 22.84
N ALA A 8 -32.52 43.42 22.61
CA ALA A 8 -32.78 42.03 22.26
C ALA A 8 -32.13 41.63 20.92
N GLY A 9 -32.20 42.50 19.92
CA GLY A 9 -31.54 42.32 18.61
C GLY A 9 -30.01 42.23 18.71
N LEU A 10 -29.39 43.09 19.52
CA LEU A 10 -27.95 43.02 19.78
C LEU A 10 -27.56 41.70 20.47
N GLY A 11 -28.31 41.27 21.49
CA GLY A 11 -28.07 39.99 22.18
C GLY A 11 -28.16 38.78 21.24
N ALA A 12 -29.15 38.75 20.35
CA ALA A 12 -29.29 37.71 19.33
C ALA A 12 -28.12 37.71 18.33
N GLY A 13 -27.65 38.89 17.91
CA GLY A 13 -26.48 39.05 17.04
C GLY A 13 -25.19 38.52 17.69
N PHE A 14 -24.94 38.84 18.96
CA PHE A 14 -23.79 38.32 19.70
C PHE A 14 -23.86 36.80 19.89
N ALA A 15 -25.04 36.23 20.15
CA ALA A 15 -25.24 34.80 20.26
C ALA A 15 -24.95 34.08 18.93
N ALA A 16 -25.41 34.65 17.81
CA ALA A 16 -25.12 34.13 16.48
C ALA A 16 -23.61 34.19 16.16
N ALA A 17 -22.95 35.33 16.42
CA ALA A 17 -21.51 35.49 16.22
C ALA A 17 -20.69 34.49 17.06
N LYS A 18 -21.10 34.25 18.31
CA LYS A 18 -20.46 33.25 19.18
C LYS A 18 -20.60 31.84 18.62
N ARG A 19 -21.77 31.46 18.09
CA ARG A 19 -21.98 30.15 17.45
C ARG A 19 -21.11 29.98 16.21
N VAL A 20 -21.07 30.99 15.33
CA VAL A 20 -20.21 30.95 14.13
C VAL A 20 -18.74 30.79 14.52
N LYS A 21 -18.26 31.53 15.53
CA LYS A 21 -16.88 31.40 16.03
C LYS A 21 -16.58 30.00 16.56
N THR A 22 -17.50 29.39 17.32
CA THR A 22 -17.32 28.02 17.81
C THR A 22 -17.26 27.01 16.67
N THR A 23 -18.16 27.13 15.69
CA THR A 23 -18.18 26.26 14.52
C THR A 23 -16.90 26.42 13.70
N LEU A 24 -16.45 27.65 13.44
CA LEU A 24 -15.19 27.93 12.74
C LEU A 24 -14.00 27.30 13.46
N ASN A 25 -13.90 27.47 14.78
CA ASN A 25 -12.83 26.85 15.57
C ASN A 25 -12.87 25.32 15.50
N SER A 26 -14.05 24.71 15.43
CA SER A 26 -14.19 23.26 15.25
C SER A 26 -13.67 22.81 13.88
N TRP A 27 -14.00 23.56 12.82
CA TRP A 27 -13.50 23.28 11.47
C TRP A 27 -11.99 23.43 11.36
N ILE A 28 -11.41 24.47 11.97
CA ILE A 28 -9.96 24.66 12.02
C ILE A 28 -9.29 23.44 12.67
N ARG A 29 -9.76 23.00 13.84
CA ARG A 29 -9.23 21.80 14.51
C ARG A 29 -9.43 20.52 13.71
N HIS A 30 -10.47 20.45 12.87
CA HIS A 30 -10.67 19.31 12.01
C HIS A 30 -9.69 19.32 10.83
N ALA A 31 -9.49 20.48 10.21
CA ALA A 31 -8.49 20.68 9.17
C ALA A 31 -7.07 20.37 9.66
N ASP A 32 -6.70 20.83 10.86
CA ASP A 32 -5.39 20.52 11.46
C ASP A 32 -5.17 19.01 11.65
N ARG A 33 -6.22 18.28 12.08
CA ARG A 33 -6.17 16.82 12.23
C ARG A 33 -6.05 16.11 10.89
N LEU A 34 -6.77 16.56 9.87
CA LEU A 34 -6.65 16.00 8.52
C LEU A 34 -5.26 16.26 7.94
N GLN A 35 -4.70 17.45 8.13
CA GLN A 35 -3.36 17.76 7.67
C GLN A 35 -2.30 16.90 8.36
N ALA A 36 -2.42 16.69 9.68
CA ALA A 36 -1.54 15.76 10.40
C ALA A 36 -1.65 14.34 9.84
N ARG A 37 -2.86 13.86 9.56
CA ARG A 37 -3.08 12.53 8.99
C ARG A 37 -2.52 12.39 7.58
N ILE A 38 -2.63 13.42 6.75
CA ILE A 38 -2.01 13.45 5.42
C ILE A 38 -0.49 13.33 5.54
N ASN A 39 0.13 14.11 6.42
CA ASN A 39 1.58 14.07 6.63
C ASN A 39 2.07 12.69 7.12
N GLU A 40 1.32 12.04 8.00
CA GLU A 40 1.58 10.66 8.44
C GLU A 40 1.53 9.68 7.27
N LEU A 41 0.46 9.71 6.47
CA LEU A 41 0.29 8.84 5.31
C LEU A 41 1.38 9.07 4.26
N GLU A 42 1.80 10.31 4.04
CA GLU A 42 2.91 10.62 3.14
C GLU A 42 4.25 10.08 3.66
N ALA A 43 4.49 10.12 4.98
CA ALA A 43 5.67 9.51 5.59
C ALA A 43 5.65 7.97 5.46
N GLU A 44 4.51 7.34 5.75
CA GLU A 44 4.31 5.90 5.55
C GLU A 44 4.51 5.50 4.09
N ASN A 45 3.96 6.27 3.14
CA ASN A 45 4.11 6.00 1.71
C ASN A 45 5.57 6.09 1.26
N ARG A 46 6.32 7.10 1.74
CA ARG A 46 7.76 7.21 1.46
C ARG A 46 8.53 6.01 1.99
N ALA A 47 8.28 5.59 3.22
CA ALA A 47 8.93 4.42 3.81
C ALA A 47 8.58 3.11 3.05
N LEU A 48 7.33 2.96 2.59
CA LEU A 48 6.93 1.82 1.77
C LEU A 48 7.62 1.83 0.40
N ARG A 49 7.73 2.99 -0.25
CA ARG A 49 8.46 3.11 -1.53
C ARG A 49 9.94 2.75 -1.39
N GLU A 50 10.57 3.16 -0.29
CA GLU A 50 11.96 2.80 -0.01
C GLU A 50 12.12 1.29 0.19
N LYS A 51 11.22 0.66 0.96
CA LYS A 51 11.21 -0.80 1.14
C LYS A 51 11.02 -1.55 -0.19
N VAL A 52 10.10 -1.09 -1.05
CA VAL A 52 9.89 -1.66 -2.39
C VAL A 52 11.15 -1.53 -3.24
N THR A 53 11.81 -0.36 -3.20
CA THR A 53 13.05 -0.12 -3.95
C THR A 53 14.17 -1.06 -3.51
N LEU A 54 14.38 -1.21 -2.19
CA LEU A 54 15.38 -2.14 -1.64
C LEU A 54 15.05 -3.59 -1.99
N SER A 55 13.78 -3.99 -1.87
CA SER A 55 13.32 -5.33 -2.24
C SER A 55 13.53 -5.61 -3.73
N TYR A 56 13.29 -4.62 -4.59
CA TYR A 56 13.52 -4.75 -6.03
C TYR A 56 15.01 -4.93 -6.35
N ALA A 57 15.88 -4.11 -5.76
CA ALA A 57 17.33 -4.25 -5.93
C ALA A 57 17.84 -5.61 -5.44
N SER A 58 17.36 -6.08 -4.29
CA SER A 58 17.69 -7.41 -3.76
C SER A 58 17.24 -8.53 -4.71
N THR A 59 16.03 -8.43 -5.25
CA THR A 59 15.49 -9.41 -6.19
C THR A 59 16.29 -9.44 -7.50
N GLN A 60 16.72 -8.28 -8.00
CA GLN A 60 17.56 -8.18 -9.18
C GLN A 60 18.94 -8.84 -8.95
N ALA A 61 19.56 -8.58 -7.81
CA ALA A 61 20.84 -9.20 -7.43
C ALA A 61 20.71 -10.72 -7.29
N ALA A 62 19.64 -11.21 -6.66
CA ALA A 62 19.35 -12.63 -6.56
C ALA A 62 19.12 -13.27 -7.95
N GLY A 63 18.44 -12.57 -8.85
CA GLY A 63 18.24 -13.00 -10.24
C GLY A 63 19.57 -13.15 -10.99
N PHE A 64 20.48 -12.19 -10.83
CA PHE A 64 21.82 -12.25 -11.41
C PHE A 64 22.61 -13.46 -10.88
N MET A 65 22.66 -13.65 -9.56
CA MET A 65 23.33 -14.80 -8.94
C MET A 65 22.74 -16.14 -9.39
N CYS A 66 21.42 -16.25 -9.51
CA CYS A 66 20.78 -17.46 -10.04
C CYS A 66 21.20 -17.78 -11.47
N ASN A 67 21.38 -16.76 -12.32
CA ASN A 67 21.81 -16.96 -13.70
C ASN A 67 23.27 -17.41 -13.77
N GLU A 68 24.16 -16.80 -12.99
CA GLU A 68 25.56 -17.22 -12.88
C GLU A 68 25.67 -18.68 -12.39
N LEU A 69 24.89 -19.04 -11.36
CA LEU A 69 24.82 -20.42 -10.87
C LEU A 69 24.30 -21.38 -11.94
N ALA A 70 23.29 -20.99 -12.71
CA ALA A 70 22.79 -21.81 -13.82
C ALA A 70 23.88 -22.06 -14.87
N THR A 71 24.65 -21.04 -15.24
CA THR A 71 25.79 -21.18 -16.17
C THR A 71 26.89 -22.10 -15.60
N ILE A 72 27.18 -22.03 -14.30
CA ILE A 72 28.13 -22.94 -13.66
C ILE A 72 27.62 -24.39 -13.68
N VAL A 73 26.34 -24.60 -13.37
CA VAL A 73 25.71 -25.93 -13.41
C VAL A 73 25.73 -26.52 -14.81
N GLU A 74 25.44 -25.73 -15.84
CA GLU A 74 25.52 -26.17 -17.24
C GLU A 74 26.93 -26.61 -17.64
N ARG A 75 27.98 -26.01 -17.05
CA ARG A 75 29.37 -26.39 -17.30
C ARG A 75 29.83 -27.62 -16.54
N VAL A 76 29.41 -27.77 -15.28
CA VAL A 76 29.92 -28.82 -14.37
C VAL A 76 29.06 -30.08 -14.40
N ALA A 77 27.74 -29.95 -14.59
CA ALA A 77 26.78 -31.03 -14.56
C ALA A 77 25.68 -30.83 -15.63
N PRO A 78 26.03 -30.95 -16.93
CA PRO A 78 25.13 -30.62 -18.04
C PRO A 78 23.88 -31.52 -18.12
N THR A 79 23.90 -32.70 -17.49
CA THR A 79 22.76 -33.62 -17.42
C THR A 79 21.90 -33.43 -16.18
N ALA A 80 22.26 -32.51 -15.27
CA ALA A 80 21.45 -32.20 -14.11
C ALA A 80 20.12 -31.56 -14.54
N ALA A 81 19.02 -31.88 -13.84
CA ALA A 81 17.73 -31.25 -14.10
C ALA A 81 17.79 -29.71 -14.00
N LEU A 82 18.71 -29.17 -13.19
CA LEU A 82 18.93 -27.73 -13.07
C LEU A 82 19.65 -27.10 -14.27
N ALA A 83 20.25 -27.89 -15.16
CA ALA A 83 20.82 -27.42 -16.43
C ALA A 83 19.74 -27.21 -17.50
N ASP A 84 18.59 -27.89 -17.39
CA ASP A 84 17.45 -27.71 -18.29
C ASP A 84 16.68 -26.41 -17.96
N PRO A 85 16.58 -25.46 -18.91
CA PRO A 85 15.79 -24.24 -18.72
C PRO A 85 14.32 -24.48 -18.37
N ALA A 86 13.69 -25.52 -18.93
CA ALA A 86 12.28 -25.82 -18.70
C ALA A 86 12.06 -26.28 -17.25
N ALA A 87 12.89 -27.19 -16.75
CA ALA A 87 12.89 -27.61 -15.35
C ALA A 87 13.13 -26.43 -14.38
N ARG A 88 14.08 -25.53 -14.68
CA ARG A 88 14.28 -24.30 -13.87
C ARG A 88 13.03 -23.43 -13.84
N GLN A 89 12.35 -23.27 -14.98
CA GLN A 89 11.13 -22.47 -15.04
C GLN A 89 9.98 -23.10 -14.26
N ALA A 90 9.83 -24.43 -14.31
CA ALA A 90 8.83 -25.16 -13.52
C ALA A 90 9.04 -24.97 -12.01
N ILE A 91 10.29 -25.09 -11.54
CA ILE A 91 10.64 -24.85 -10.12
C ILE A 91 10.30 -23.41 -9.71
N ARG A 92 10.61 -22.41 -10.55
CA ARG A 92 10.27 -21.00 -10.27
C ARG A 92 8.76 -20.79 -10.15
N ARG A 93 7.96 -21.39 -11.04
CA ARG A 93 6.49 -21.27 -10.99
C ARG A 93 5.91 -21.93 -9.74
N GLN A 94 6.37 -23.13 -9.40
CA GLN A 94 5.93 -23.81 -8.18
C GLN A 94 6.24 -22.98 -6.93
N HIS A 95 7.45 -22.42 -6.84
CA HIS A 95 7.84 -21.58 -5.70
C HIS A 95 7.03 -20.28 -5.64
N LEU A 96 6.84 -19.61 -6.78
CA LEU A 96 5.99 -18.42 -6.87
C LEU A 96 4.54 -18.73 -6.45
N GLY A 97 4.00 -19.85 -6.90
CA GLY A 97 2.66 -20.31 -6.52
C GLY A 97 2.52 -20.53 -5.02
N ALA A 98 3.49 -21.19 -4.38
CA ALA A 98 3.49 -21.39 -2.94
C ALA A 98 3.51 -20.06 -2.17
N LEU A 99 4.34 -19.10 -2.60
CA LEU A 99 4.40 -17.76 -2.00
C LEU A 99 3.08 -16.99 -2.17
N LEU A 100 2.48 -17.06 -3.36
CA LEU A 100 1.21 -16.39 -3.65
C LEU A 100 0.05 -16.98 -2.84
N LEU A 101 0.00 -18.31 -2.71
CA LEU A 101 -0.98 -19.02 -1.88
C LEU A 101 -0.85 -18.63 -0.40
N GLU A 102 0.37 -18.51 0.13
CA GLU A 102 0.60 -18.03 1.50
C GLU A 102 0.03 -16.61 1.73
N LYS A 103 0.03 -15.78 0.68
CA LYS A 103 -0.54 -14.42 0.71
C LYS A 103 -2.02 -14.37 0.33
N GLY A 104 -2.68 -15.52 0.15
CA GLY A 104 -4.11 -15.62 -0.15
C GLY A 104 -4.47 -15.35 -1.61
N TYR A 105 -3.50 -15.37 -2.53
CA TYR A 105 -3.75 -15.35 -3.96
C TYR A 105 -3.95 -16.77 -4.48
N THR A 106 -4.78 -16.93 -5.51
CA THR A 106 -4.87 -18.19 -6.24
C THR A 106 -3.99 -18.08 -7.48
N TYR A 107 -3.05 -19.03 -7.64
CA TYR A 107 -2.11 -19.09 -8.74
C TYR A 107 -2.10 -20.48 -9.35
N ASP A 108 -2.16 -20.56 -10.68
CA ASP A 108 -1.99 -21.81 -11.41
C ASP A 108 -0.52 -21.96 -11.83
N PRO A 109 0.23 -22.91 -11.25
CA PRO A 109 1.65 -23.11 -11.55
C PRO A 109 1.90 -23.76 -12.91
N GLU A 110 0.91 -24.42 -13.51
CA GLU A 110 1.06 -25.04 -14.84
C GLU A 110 1.03 -23.98 -15.93
N THR A 111 0.02 -23.10 -15.90
CA THR A 111 -0.14 -22.02 -16.88
C THR A 111 0.65 -20.76 -16.51
N GLY A 112 1.06 -20.62 -15.25
CA GLY A 112 1.73 -19.44 -14.73
C GLY A 112 0.81 -18.24 -14.53
N THR A 113 -0.50 -18.46 -14.42
CA THR A 113 -1.52 -17.41 -14.36
C THR A 113 -2.00 -17.16 -12.93
N LEU A 114 -2.25 -15.89 -12.62
CA LEU A 114 -2.92 -15.49 -11.39
C LEU A 114 -4.43 -15.62 -11.61
N VAL A 115 -5.08 -16.49 -10.82
CA VAL A 115 -6.49 -16.85 -10.98
C VAL A 115 -7.39 -15.92 -10.15
N SER A 116 -6.94 -15.50 -8.96
CA SER A 116 -7.67 -14.55 -8.14
C SER A 116 -6.77 -13.85 -7.12
N SER A 117 -7.18 -12.65 -6.72
CA SER A 117 -6.53 -11.83 -5.69
C SER A 117 -7.29 -11.90 -4.37
N PRO A 118 -6.61 -11.76 -3.22
CA PRO A 118 -7.27 -11.71 -1.93
C PRO A 118 -8.25 -10.54 -1.91
N SER A 119 -9.46 -10.81 -1.45
CA SER A 119 -10.50 -9.81 -1.21
C SER A 119 -9.95 -8.75 -0.26
N GLY A 120 -9.64 -7.55 -0.77
CA GLY A 120 -9.23 -6.44 0.07
C GLY A 120 -10.32 -6.09 1.09
N PRO A 121 -9.97 -5.45 2.22
CA PRO A 121 -10.97 -4.99 3.19
C PRO A 121 -11.97 -4.08 2.47
N ARG A 122 -13.26 -4.46 2.48
CA ARG A 122 -14.35 -3.59 2.03
C ARG A 122 -14.31 -2.34 2.89
N VAL A 123 -13.81 -1.24 2.35
CA VAL A 123 -13.98 0.08 2.97
C VAL A 123 -15.47 0.39 2.91
N SER A 124 -16.16 0.06 4.00
CA SER A 124 -17.53 0.48 4.26
C SER A 124 -17.40 1.73 5.11
N GLY A 125 -17.59 2.89 4.50
CA GLY A 125 -17.50 4.20 5.15
C GLY A 125 -18.14 5.25 4.26
#